data_AF-A0A849TAS4-F1
#
_entry.id   AF-A0A849TAS4-F1
#
_cell.length_a   1.000
_cell.length_b   1.000
_cell.length_c   1.000
_cell.angle_alpha   90.00
_cell.angle_beta   90.00
_cell.angle_gamma   90.00
#
_symmetry.space_group_name_H-M   'P 1'
#
loop_
_entity.id
_entity.type
_entity.pdbx_description
1 polymer ?
#
loop_
_entity_poly.entity_id
_entity_poly.type
_entity_poly.pdbx_seq_one_letter_code
_entity_poly.pdbx_strand_id
1 'polypeptide(L)'
;MSGFNELSTNGLEGFKDFLIKEIRKSKYKVVVIDGFNIVKNYAIDDLEYSNFFYSLNAVASTLGCTIFLILSSNEINPNNEFISVDGVIELKRIDVGMRDAREIHVHKMRGIPHYEG
;
A
#
# COMPACT_ATOMS: atom_id res chain seq x y z
N MET A 1 12.86 11.50 1.85
CA MET A 1 11.95 12.35 2.66
C MET A 1 11.18 11.42 3.59
N SER A 2 11.06 11.74 4.87
CA SER A 2 10.40 10.84 5.84
C SER A 2 8.97 11.30 6.10
N GLY A 3 7.98 10.55 5.62
CA GLY A 3 6.56 10.77 5.95
C GLY A 3 6.18 10.30 7.36
N PHE A 4 7.07 9.56 8.03
CA PHE A 4 6.82 9.05 9.38
C PHE A 4 6.59 10.15 10.40
N ASN A 5 7.35 11.25 10.33
CA ASN A 5 7.17 12.36 11.27
C ASN A 5 5.76 12.93 11.21
N GLU A 6 5.24 13.09 10.00
CA GLU A 6 3.88 13.57 9.78
C GLU A 6 2.85 12.57 10.30
N LEU A 7 3.01 11.29 9.97
CA LEU A 7 2.15 10.21 10.48
C LEU A 7 2.13 10.17 12.02
N SER A 8 3.30 10.32 12.65
CA SER A 8 3.44 10.24 14.11
C SER A 8 2.85 11.43 14.85
N THR A 9 2.81 12.61 14.21
CA THR A 9 2.40 13.87 14.83
C THR A 9 0.95 14.21 14.52
N ASN A 10 0.53 13.98 13.27
CA ASN A 10 -0.74 14.43 12.71
C ASN A 10 -1.61 13.27 12.19
N GLY A 11 -1.23 12.02 12.47
CA GLY A 11 -1.98 10.82 12.11
C GLY A 11 -2.09 10.60 10.60
N LEU A 12 -3.10 9.82 10.21
CA LEU A 12 -3.35 9.44 8.82
C LEU A 12 -3.67 10.66 7.94
N GLU A 13 -4.45 11.60 8.45
CA GLU A 13 -4.82 12.82 7.73
C GLU A 13 -3.60 13.70 7.42
N GLY A 14 -2.74 13.94 8.41
CA GLY A 14 -1.50 14.68 8.16
C GLY A 14 -0.61 13.96 7.15
N PHE A 15 -0.46 12.65 7.29
CA PHE A 15 0.34 11.86 6.35
C PHE A 15 -0.18 11.96 4.91
N LYS A 16 -1.51 11.90 4.70
CA LYS A 16 -2.14 12.12 3.39
C LYS A 16 -1.81 13.51 2.83
N ASP A 17 -1.95 14.55 3.64
CA ASP A 17 -1.71 15.93 3.20
C ASP A 17 -0.24 16.14 2.81
N PHE A 18 0.68 15.55 3.56
CA PHE A 18 2.09 15.49 3.21
C PHE A 18 2.33 14.80 1.87
N LEU A 19 1.71 13.63 1.63
CA LEU A 19 1.82 12.93 0.35
C LEU A 19 1.31 13.79 -0.81
N ILE A 20 0.12 14.38 -0.68
CA ILE A 20 -0.46 15.26 -1.71
C ILE A 20 0.50 16.41 -2.03
N LYS A 21 1.03 17.07 -1.00
CA LYS A 21 1.98 18.19 -1.15
C LYS A 21 3.23 17.76 -1.92
N GLU A 22 3.84 16.64 -1.55
CA GLU A 22 5.10 16.20 -2.17
C GLU A 22 4.91 15.65 -3.58
N ILE A 23 3.82 14.93 -3.84
CA ILE A 23 3.48 14.44 -5.18
C ILE A 23 3.23 15.63 -6.11
N ARG A 24 2.47 16.64 -5.68
CA ARG A 24 2.23 17.85 -6.48
C ARG A 24 3.51 18.63 -6.73
N LYS A 25 4.32 18.84 -5.70
CA LYS A 25 5.56 19.62 -5.76
C LYS A 25 6.54 19.03 -6.76
N SER A 26 6.72 17.72 -6.74
CA SER A 26 7.75 17.04 -7.54
C SER A 26 7.19 16.34 -8.79
N LYS A 27 5.87 16.38 -9.00
CA LYS A 27 5.15 15.73 -10.11
C LYS A 27 5.48 14.24 -10.25
N TYR A 28 5.61 13.54 -9.12
CA TYR A 28 5.93 12.12 -9.12
C TYR A 28 4.87 11.31 -9.87
N LYS A 29 5.32 10.43 -10.77
CA LYS A 29 4.45 9.47 -11.50
C LYS A 29 4.34 8.13 -10.79
N VAL A 30 5.32 7.81 -9.96
CA VAL A 30 5.33 6.63 -9.11
C VAL A 30 5.73 7.06 -7.71
N VAL A 31 4.98 6.60 -6.72
CA VAL A 31 5.23 6.82 -5.30
C VAL A 31 5.35 5.46 -4.64
N VAL A 32 6.42 5.26 -3.88
CA VAL A 32 6.61 4.03 -3.11
C VAL A 32 6.61 4.40 -1.64
N ILE A 33 5.71 3.78 -0.88
CA ILE A 33 5.64 3.92 0.57
C ILE A 33 6.16 2.62 1.18
N ASP A 34 7.42 2.65 1.58
CA ASP A 34 8.09 1.51 2.23
C ASP A 34 7.78 1.50 3.73
N GLY A 35 7.51 0.31 4.26
CA GLY A 35 7.14 0.13 5.67
C GLY A 35 5.71 0.57 6.01
N PHE A 36 4.76 0.42 5.08
CA PHE A 36 3.37 0.85 5.29
C PHE A 36 2.64 0.15 6.44
N ASN A 37 3.16 -0.99 6.91
CA ASN A 37 2.65 -1.74 8.08
C ASN A 37 2.31 -0.87 9.29
N ILE A 38 3.13 0.15 9.55
CA ILE A 38 3.01 0.98 10.75
C ILE A 38 1.77 1.88 10.71
N VAL A 39 1.24 2.18 9.52
CA VAL A 39 0.09 3.09 9.34
C VAL A 39 -1.14 2.57 10.08
N LYS A 40 -1.36 1.25 10.10
CA LYS A 40 -2.48 0.62 10.82
C LYS A 40 -2.48 0.97 12.31
N ASN A 41 -1.29 1.13 12.92
CA ASN A 41 -1.16 1.44 14.35
C ASN A 41 -1.55 2.89 14.69
N TYR A 42 -1.66 3.77 13.68
CA TYR A 42 -2.06 5.16 13.85
C TYR A 42 -3.53 5.40 13.49
N ALA A 43 -4.23 4.38 12.99
CA ALA A 43 -5.67 4.45 12.77
C ALA A 43 -6.42 4.23 14.08
N ILE A 44 -7.50 4.98 14.27
CA ILE A 44 -8.43 4.90 15.40
C ILE A 44 -9.19 3.56 15.36
N ASP A 45 -9.57 3.13 14.16
CA ASP A 45 -10.27 1.88 13.91
C ASP A 45 -10.03 1.37 12.48
N ASP A 46 -10.54 0.17 12.18
CA ASP A 46 -10.44 -0.46 10.85
C ASP A 46 -11.17 0.35 9.77
N LEU A 47 -12.17 1.17 10.15
CA LEU A 47 -12.91 2.02 9.22
C LEU A 47 -12.06 3.20 8.75
N GLU A 48 -11.36 3.89 9.65
CA GLU A 48 -10.41 4.95 9.32
C GLU A 48 -9.27 4.39 8.45
N TYR A 49 -8.74 3.22 8.81
CA TYR A 49 -7.71 2.55 8.02
C TYR A 49 -8.21 2.23 6.61
N SER A 50 -9.43 1.71 6.47
CA SER A 50 -10.06 1.44 5.17
C SER A 50 -10.29 2.71 4.35
N ASN A 51 -10.81 3.76 4.99
CA ASN A 51 -11.03 5.08 4.38
C ASN A 51 -9.73 5.71 3.89
N PHE A 52 -8.63 5.46 4.58
CA PHE A 52 -7.32 5.94 4.18
C PHE A 52 -6.89 5.35 2.83
N PHE A 53 -7.09 4.04 2.58
CA PHE A 53 -6.83 3.46 1.25
C PHE A 53 -7.69 4.09 0.15
N TYR A 54 -8.98 4.32 0.40
CA TYR A 54 -9.84 5.01 -0.57
C TYR A 54 -9.32 6.42 -0.87
N SER A 55 -8.84 7.13 0.16
CA SER A 55 -8.25 8.46 -0.02
C SER A 55 -6.97 8.40 -0.85
N LEU A 56 -6.09 7.41 -0.63
CA LEU A 56 -4.87 7.23 -1.42
C LEU A 56 -5.17 6.91 -2.88
N ASN A 57 -6.16 6.07 -3.17
CA ASN A 57 -6.61 5.80 -4.54
C ASN A 57 -7.14 7.08 -5.20
N ALA A 58 -7.92 7.89 -4.48
CA ALA A 58 -8.40 9.17 -5.00
C ALA A 58 -7.23 10.13 -5.28
N VAL A 59 -6.22 10.19 -4.41
CA VAL A 59 -5.00 10.97 -4.61
C VAL A 59 -4.23 10.50 -5.85
N ALA A 60 -4.01 9.19 -5.98
CA ALA A 60 -3.30 8.58 -7.11
C ALA A 60 -3.99 8.93 -8.45
N SER A 61 -5.30 8.73 -8.52
CA SER A 61 -6.12 9.04 -9.70
C SER A 61 -6.11 10.55 -10.01
N THR A 62 -6.32 11.40 -9.00
CA THR A 62 -6.40 12.86 -9.18
C THR A 62 -5.07 13.46 -9.62
N LEU A 63 -3.95 12.97 -9.09
CA LEU A 63 -2.61 13.48 -9.39
C LEU A 63 -1.95 12.76 -10.57
N GLY A 64 -2.60 11.71 -11.12
CA GLY A 64 -2.11 10.93 -12.24
C GLY A 64 -0.78 10.25 -11.91
N CYS A 65 -0.72 9.58 -10.76
CA CYS A 65 0.43 8.79 -10.31
C CYS A 65 -0.01 7.40 -9.83
N THR A 66 0.95 6.48 -9.74
CA THR A 66 0.76 5.14 -9.17
C THR A 66 1.40 5.09 -7.80
N ILE A 67 0.66 4.62 -6.79
CA ILE A 67 1.17 4.46 -5.42
C ILE A 67 1.36 2.97 -5.14
N PHE A 68 2.58 2.57 -4.78
CA PHE A 68 2.91 1.25 -4.28
C PHE A 68 3.04 1.32 -2.75
N LEU A 69 2.32 0.44 -2.07
CA LEU A 69 2.40 0.27 -0.62
C LEU A 69 3.16 -1.02 -0.36
N ILE A 70 4.30 -0.93 0.33
CA ILE A 70 5.10 -2.10 0.69
C ILE A 70 4.81 -2.45 2.14
N LEU A 71 4.31 -3.66 2.32
CA LEU A 71 4.03 -4.26 3.61
C LEU A 71 4.89 -5.50 3.79
N SER A 72 5.37 -5.71 5.01
CA SER A 72 6.11 -6.90 5.41
C SER A 72 5.38 -7.50 6.61
N SER A 73 4.63 -8.57 6.40
CA SER A 73 3.97 -9.29 7.49
C SER A 73 3.82 -10.75 7.11
N ASN A 74 4.00 -11.62 8.10
CA ASN A 74 3.76 -13.05 7.96
C ASN A 74 2.26 -13.39 8.14
N GLU A 75 1.41 -12.42 8.49
CA GLU A 75 0.02 -12.64 8.94
C GLU A 75 -1.03 -11.84 8.15
N ILE A 76 -0.64 -11.02 7.17
CA ILE A 76 -1.64 -10.30 6.38
C ILE A 76 -2.34 -11.30 5.47
N ASN A 77 -3.66 -11.43 5.62
CA ASN A 77 -4.49 -12.08 4.62
C ASN A 77 -4.83 -11.05 3.53
N PRO A 78 -4.17 -11.12 2.35
CA PRO A 78 -4.35 -10.13 1.29
C PRO A 78 -5.80 -10.01 0.81
N ASN A 79 -6.60 -11.06 0.99
CA ASN A 79 -7.99 -11.10 0.55
C ASN A 79 -8.95 -10.32 1.46
N ASN A 80 -8.59 -10.07 2.72
CA ASN A 80 -9.47 -9.42 3.68
C ASN A 80 -9.07 -7.97 3.98
N GLU A 81 -7.76 -7.69 4.11
CA GLU A 81 -7.30 -6.36 4.54
C GLU A 81 -7.23 -5.33 3.40
N PHE A 82 -7.23 -5.76 2.14
CA PHE A 82 -7.03 -4.87 0.98
C PHE A 82 -8.16 -4.94 -0.06
N ILE A 83 -9.40 -5.17 0.38
CA ILE A 83 -10.58 -5.19 -0.51
C ILE A 83 -10.74 -3.86 -1.29
N SER A 84 -10.28 -2.75 -0.69
CA SER A 84 -10.40 -1.39 -1.24
C SER A 84 -9.34 -1.01 -2.28
N VAL A 85 -8.23 -1.74 -2.41
CA VAL A 85 -7.13 -1.37 -3.34
C VAL A 85 -7.34 -1.92 -4.75
N ASP A 86 -6.71 -1.29 -5.73
CA ASP A 86 -6.84 -1.68 -7.14
C ASP A 86 -5.98 -2.90 -7.52
N GLY A 87 -4.93 -3.19 -6.77
CA GLY A 87 -4.15 -4.42 -6.96
C GLY A 87 -3.40 -4.87 -5.71
N VAL A 88 -3.19 -6.18 -5.60
CA VAL A 88 -2.49 -6.82 -4.49
C VAL A 88 -1.50 -7.83 -5.06
N ILE A 89 -0.22 -7.62 -4.76
CA ILE A 89 0.87 -8.50 -5.15
C ILE A 89 1.56 -8.97 -3.88
N GLU A 90 1.71 -10.27 -3.75
CA GLU A 90 2.37 -10.91 -2.61
C GLU A 90 3.69 -11.54 -3.07
N LEU A 91 4.74 -11.29 -2.30
CA LEU A 91 6.07 -11.87 -2.51
C LEU A 91 6.34 -12.87 -1.38
N LYS A 92 6.51 -14.14 -1.73
CA LYS A 92 6.75 -15.22 -0.77
C LYS A 92 8.13 -15.83 -0.97
N ARG A 93 8.76 -16.20 0.14
CA ARG A 93 9.85 -17.17 0.16
C ARG A 93 9.26 -18.49 0.61
N ILE A 94 9.48 -19.54 -0.16
CA ILE A 94 9.01 -20.89 0.15
C ILE A 94 10.18 -21.86 0.14
N ASP A 95 10.05 -22.91 0.94
CA ASP A 95 11.02 -23.99 0.98
C ASP A 95 10.51 -25.13 0.09
N VAL A 96 11.26 -25.45 -0.97
CA VAL A 96 10.95 -26.54 -1.91
C VAL A 96 11.99 -27.64 -1.73
N GLY A 97 11.71 -28.56 -0.80
CA GLY A 97 12.66 -29.58 -0.38
C GLY A 97 13.83 -28.96 0.38
N MET A 98 15.05 -29.08 -0.15
CA MET A 98 16.27 -28.46 0.43
C MET A 98 16.68 -27.16 -0.29
N ARG A 99 15.75 -26.53 -1.01
CA ARG A 99 16.02 -25.32 -1.79
C ARG A 99 15.06 -24.21 -1.38
N ASP A 100 15.58 -22.99 -1.36
CA ASP A 100 14.74 -21.81 -1.22
C ASP A 100 14.27 -21.37 -2.61
N ALA A 101 12.96 -21.17 -2.74
CA ALA A 101 12.37 -20.54 -3.91
C ALA A 101 11.67 -19.23 -3.53
N ARG A 102 11.47 -18.38 -4.53
CA ARG A 102 10.70 -17.13 -4.41
C ARG A 102 9.49 -17.24 -5.32
N GLU A 103 8.33 -16.92 -4.79
CA GLU A 103 7.08 -16.88 -5.53
C GLU A 103 6.51 -15.46 -5.55
N ILE A 104 5.86 -15.12 -6.66
CA ILE A 104 5.11 -13.87 -6.82
C ILE A 104 3.67 -14.26 -7.10
N HIS A 105 2.76 -13.85 -6.24
CA HIS A 105 1.33 -14.13 -6.37
C HIS A 105 0.61 -12.80 -6.63
N VAL A 106 -0.16 -12.74 -7.72
CA VAL A 106 -1.01 -11.59 -8.03
C VAL A 106 -2.43 -11.95 -7.60
N HIS A 107 -2.82 -11.50 -6.40
CA HIS A 107 -4.14 -11.81 -5.82
C HIS A 107 -5.26 -10.98 -6.46
N LYS A 108 -4.92 -9.79 -6.96
CA LYS A 108 -5.90 -8.85 -7.53
C LYS A 108 -5.21 -7.86 -8.44
N MET A 109 -5.79 -7.59 -9.61
CA MET A 109 -5.51 -6.43 -10.45
C MET A 109 -6.81 -5.99 -11.12
N ARG A 110 -7.37 -4.84 -10.73
CA ARG A 110 -8.59 -4.29 -11.32
C ARG A 110 -8.28 -3.68 -12.70
N GLY A 111 -9.17 -3.94 -13.67
CA GLY A 111 -9.10 -3.36 -15.00
C GLY A 111 -8.13 -4.04 -15.98
N ILE A 112 -7.45 -5.12 -15.58
CA ILE A 112 -6.53 -5.89 -16.44
C ILE A 112 -6.74 -7.39 -16.19
N PRO A 113 -6.81 -8.25 -17.23
CA PRO A 113 -6.74 -9.69 -17.04
C PRO A 113 -5.36 -10.07 -16.47
N HIS A 114 -5.35 -10.75 -15.33
CA HIS A 114 -4.14 -11.31 -14.74
C HIS A 114 -4.25 -12.83 -14.72
N TYR A 115 -3.10 -13.52 -14.86
CA TYR A 115 -3.04 -14.97 -14.77
C TYR A 115 -3.18 -15.37 -13.30
N GLU A 116 -4.30 -16.00 -12.96
CA GLU A 116 -4.38 -16.89 -11.81
C GLU A 116 -3.61 -18.15 -12.21
N GLY A 117 -2.49 -18.42 -11.55
CA GLY A 117 -1.63 -19.58 -11.83
C GLY A 117 -2.35 -20.91 -11.66
#